data_AF-A0A960YV75-F1
#
_entry.id   AF-A0A960YV75-F1
#
_cell.length_a   1.000
_cell.length_b   1.000
_cell.length_c   1.000
_cell.angle_alpha   90.00
_cell.angle_beta   90.00
_cell.angle_gamma   90.00
#
_symmetry.space_group_name_H-M   'P 1'
#
loop_
_entity.id
_entity.type
_entity.pdbx_description
1 polymer ?
#
loop_
_entity_poly.entity_id
_entity_poly.type
_entity_poly.pdbx_seq_one_letter_code
_entity_poly.pdbx_strand_id
1 'polypeptide(L)'
;MKAHKPLFLQGIPTLFLSIFLLSACDAPPKVEQAKPVGVIHRLIGSAELILDGQETPARQGAIVLHRHRIRTGPNSTAVVQFGQNGTAVEVQANSDFSIHEFNQQLQSF
;
A
#
# COMPACT_ATOMS: atom_id res chain seq x y z
N MET A 1 51.70 -15.19 23.92
CA MET A 1 52.54 -15.90 22.92
C MET A 1 52.10 -17.36 22.96
N LYS A 2 51.64 -18.06 21.92
CA LYS A 2 51.91 -18.05 20.48
C LYS A 2 50.61 -18.37 19.72
N ALA A 3 50.46 -17.72 18.57
CA ALA A 3 49.52 -18.11 17.53
C ALA A 3 50.07 -19.32 16.76
N HIS A 4 49.22 -20.29 16.41
CA HIS A 4 49.45 -21.21 15.29
C HIS A 4 48.10 -21.51 14.59
N LYS A 5 48.07 -21.09 13.32
CA LYS A 5 47.20 -21.44 12.19
C LYS A 5 48.19 -21.51 10.99
N PRO A 6 47.86 -22.06 9.80
CA PRO A 6 46.69 -22.82 9.33
C PRO A 6 47.13 -24.03 8.46
N LEU A 7 46.28 -24.44 7.49
CA LEU A 7 46.47 -25.40 6.37
C LEU A 7 46.21 -26.88 6.68
N PHE A 8 45.54 -27.70 5.86
CA PHE A 8 44.70 -27.56 4.65
C PHE A 8 44.31 -29.00 4.25
N LEU A 9 43.22 -29.16 3.47
CA LEU A 9 42.98 -30.29 2.54
C LEU A 9 42.57 -31.65 3.19
N GLN A 10 41.46 -32.32 2.88
CA GLN A 10 40.95 -32.76 1.56
C GLN A 10 39.48 -33.27 1.64
N GLY A 11 38.69 -33.01 0.57
CA GLY A 11 37.63 -33.88 -0.03
C GLY A 11 36.34 -34.18 0.78
N ILE A 12 35.15 -33.60 0.55
CA ILE A 12 34.24 -33.57 -0.64
C ILE A 12 33.79 -34.98 -1.08
N PRO A 13 32.53 -35.25 -1.52
CA PRO A 13 31.23 -34.56 -1.37
C PRO A 13 30.09 -35.51 -0.89
N THR A 14 29.05 -34.97 -0.25
CA THR A 14 27.74 -35.67 -0.24
C THR A 14 26.66 -34.68 -0.65
N LEU A 15 26.78 -34.24 -1.90
CA LEU A 15 25.75 -34.27 -2.92
C LEU A 15 24.32 -34.55 -2.41
N PHE A 16 23.65 -33.60 -1.75
CA PHE A 16 22.22 -33.73 -1.43
C PHE A 16 21.45 -32.41 -1.24
N LEU A 17 21.86 -31.32 -1.91
CA LEU A 17 21.05 -30.11 -1.90
C LEU A 17 21.07 -29.38 -3.25
N SER A 18 20.77 -30.14 -4.30
CA SER A 18 20.60 -29.63 -5.65
C SER A 18 19.29 -30.10 -6.25
N ILE A 19 18.16 -29.88 -5.56
CA ILE A 19 16.83 -29.84 -6.18
C ILE A 19 15.96 -28.86 -5.38
N PHE A 20 16.12 -27.56 -5.62
CA PHE A 20 15.03 -26.58 -5.63
C PHE A 20 15.52 -25.30 -6.34
N LEU A 21 16.07 -25.51 -7.54
CA LEU A 21 15.94 -24.53 -8.61
C LEU A 21 14.55 -24.77 -9.24
N LEU A 22 13.93 -23.70 -9.71
CA LEU A 22 12.62 -23.61 -10.36
C LEU A 22 11.41 -23.47 -9.42
N SER A 23 11.16 -22.24 -8.97
CA SER A 23 9.90 -21.58 -9.32
C SER A 23 10.02 -20.08 -9.15
N ALA A 24 9.93 -19.40 -10.29
CA ALA A 24 9.57 -18.00 -10.44
C ALA A 24 10.11 -17.03 -9.38
N CYS A 25 11.28 -16.46 -9.68
CA CYS A 25 11.52 -15.07 -9.33
C CYS A 25 10.53 -14.24 -10.17
N ASP A 26 9.26 -14.24 -9.81
CA ASP A 26 8.36 -13.16 -10.18
C ASP A 26 8.99 -11.93 -9.54
N ALA A 27 9.49 -11.03 -10.39
CA ALA A 27 9.89 -9.71 -9.94
C ALA A 27 8.79 -9.21 -8.99
N PRO A 28 9.11 -8.70 -7.79
CA PRO A 28 8.08 -8.10 -6.97
C PRO A 28 7.34 -7.13 -7.90
N PRO A 29 6.00 -7.21 -8.02
CA PRO A 29 5.26 -6.28 -8.84
C PRO A 29 5.80 -4.92 -8.45
N LYS A 30 6.08 -4.08 -9.45
CA LYS A 30 6.53 -2.72 -9.23
C LYS A 30 5.38 -2.04 -8.49
N VAL A 31 5.32 -2.22 -7.17
CA VAL A 31 4.36 -1.60 -6.26
C VAL A 31 4.83 -0.18 -6.27
N GLU A 32 4.33 0.58 -7.24
CA GLU A 32 4.38 2.02 -7.26
C GLU A 32 3.95 2.43 -5.86
N GLN A 33 4.93 2.87 -5.06
CA GLN A 33 4.77 3.06 -3.63
C GLN A 33 3.55 3.94 -3.44
N ALA A 34 2.49 3.35 -2.88
CA ALA A 34 1.22 4.01 -2.75
C ALA A 34 1.43 5.25 -1.85
N LYS A 35 1.51 6.41 -2.49
CA LYS A 35 1.91 7.66 -1.84
C LYS A 35 0.77 8.09 -0.90
N PRO A 36 1.03 8.30 0.41
CA PRO A 36 0.03 8.87 1.30
C PRO A 36 -0.25 10.31 0.88
N VAL A 37 -1.53 10.65 0.77
CA VAL A 37 -2.00 11.98 0.35
C VAL A 37 -2.95 12.62 1.35
N GLY A 38 -3.59 11.82 2.21
CA GLY A 38 -4.51 12.34 3.20
C GLY A 38 -4.85 11.32 4.28
N VAL A 39 -5.79 11.71 5.13
CA VAL A 39 -6.34 10.88 6.20
C VAL A 39 -7.86 11.04 6.24
N ILE A 40 -8.57 9.99 6.65
CA ILE A 40 -9.99 10.09 6.95
C ILE A 40 -10.15 10.83 8.27
N HIS A 41 -10.51 12.11 8.19
CA HIS A 41 -10.70 12.96 9.37
C HIS A 41 -11.97 12.60 10.13
N ARG A 42 -13.06 12.28 9.42
CA ARG A 42 -14.34 11.88 10.00
C ARG A 42 -14.99 10.81 9.13
N LEU A 43 -15.62 9.83 9.77
CA LEU A 43 -16.47 8.84 9.11
C LEU A 43 -17.77 8.67 9.91
N ILE A 44 -18.90 8.80 9.24
CA ILE A 44 -20.23 8.47 9.74
C ILE A 44 -20.76 7.33 8.87
N GLY A 45 -21.28 6.27 9.47
CA GLY A 45 -21.75 5.08 8.74
C GLY A 45 -20.61 4.16 8.29
N SER A 46 -20.70 3.62 7.07
CA SER A 46 -19.71 2.70 6.49
C SER A 46 -19.01 3.30 5.27
N ALA A 47 -17.73 3.02 5.14
CA ALA A 47 -16.99 3.27 3.93
C ALA A 47 -15.89 2.21 3.72
N GLU A 48 -15.47 2.05 2.47
CA GLU A 48 -14.42 1.14 2.04
C GLU A 48 -13.34 1.93 1.31
N LEU A 49 -12.09 1.62 1.64
CA LEU A 49 -10.91 2.04 0.90
C LEU A 49 -10.54 0.94 -0.08
N ILE A 50 -10.59 1.28 -1.37
CA ILE A 50 -10.33 0.36 -2.46
C ILE A 50 -8.99 0.72 -3.08
N LEU A 51 -8.03 -0.21 -3.03
CA LEU A 51 -6.73 -0.08 -3.69
C LEU A 51 -6.54 -1.25 -4.65
N ASP A 52 -6.39 -0.99 -5.94
CA ASP A 52 -6.14 -2.04 -6.94
C ASP A 52 -7.16 -3.20 -6.87
N GLY A 53 -8.42 -2.87 -6.59
CA GLY A 53 -9.52 -3.83 -6.43
C GLY A 53 -9.58 -4.54 -5.07
N GLN A 54 -8.63 -4.30 -4.17
CA GLN A 54 -8.68 -4.77 -2.79
C GLN A 54 -9.48 -3.80 -1.94
N GLU A 55 -10.59 -4.29 -1.37
CA GLU A 55 -11.47 -3.50 -0.51
C GLU A 55 -11.07 -3.69 0.95
N THR A 56 -10.89 -2.58 1.66
CA THR A 56 -10.56 -2.57 3.08
C THR A 56 -11.51 -1.64 3.82
N PRO A 57 -12.00 -2.00 5.01
CA PRO A 57 -12.92 -1.14 5.74
C PRO A 57 -12.23 0.17 6.14
N ALA A 58 -12.83 1.28 5.76
CA ALA A 58 -12.36 2.61 6.12
C ALA A 58 -12.64 2.88 7.60
N ARG A 59 -11.73 3.62 8.25
CA ARG A 59 -11.88 4.06 9.64
C ARG A 59 -11.40 5.49 9.78
N GLN A 60 -11.90 6.19 10.79
CA GLN A 60 -11.34 7.48 11.15
C GLN A 60 -9.84 7.33 11.50
N GLY A 61 -9.01 8.24 10.98
CA GLY A 61 -7.55 8.19 11.06
C GLY A 61 -6.89 7.28 10.03
N ALA A 62 -7.64 6.55 9.19
CA ALA A 62 -7.06 5.73 8.14
C ALA A 62 -6.30 6.58 7.12
N ILE A 63 -5.14 6.09 6.71
CA ILE A 63 -4.31 6.73 5.69
C ILE A 63 -4.96 6.55 4.33
N VAL A 64 -5.08 7.64 3.59
CA VAL A 64 -5.59 7.66 2.22
C VAL A 64 -4.41 7.80 1.27
N LEU A 65 -4.32 6.87 0.32
CA LEU A 65 -3.26 6.80 -0.67
C LEU A 65 -3.74 7.39 -2.00
N HIS A 66 -2.82 7.87 -2.82
CA HIS A 66 -3.13 8.55 -4.08
C HIS A 66 -4.03 7.73 -5.02
N ARG A 67 -3.89 6.40 -4.99
CA ARG A 67 -4.63 5.46 -5.84
C ARG A 67 -5.87 4.86 -5.17
N HIS A 68 -6.22 5.30 -3.95
CA HIS A 68 -7.44 4.85 -3.31
C HIS A 68 -8.70 5.35 -4.02
N ARG A 69 -9.71 4.48 -4.03
CA ARG A 69 -11.10 4.87 -4.14
C ARG A 69 -11.77 4.78 -2.78
N ILE A 70 -12.69 5.68 -2.51
CA ILE A 70 -13.51 5.69 -1.29
C ILE A 70 -14.93 5.41 -1.71
N ARG A 71 -15.44 4.25 -1.29
CA ARG A 71 -16.84 3.90 -1.49
C ARG A 71 -17.60 4.07 -0.18
N THR A 72 -18.62 4.91 -0.16
CA THR A 72 -19.47 5.13 1.02
C THR A 72 -20.76 4.33 0.90
N GLY A 73 -21.20 3.77 2.02
CA GLY A 73 -22.48 3.06 2.10
C GLY A 73 -23.69 4.00 2.14
N PRO A 74 -24.90 3.45 2.29
CA PRO A 74 -26.10 4.22 2.53
C PRO A 74 -25.99 4.99 3.85
N ASN A 75 -26.54 6.20 3.91
CA ASN A 75 -26.51 7.08 5.10
C ASN A 75 -25.09 7.29 5.68
N SER A 76 -24.07 7.25 4.83
CA SER A 76 -22.68 7.33 5.24
C SER A 76 -22.01 8.58 4.68
N THR A 77 -21.09 9.16 5.43
CA THR A 77 -20.31 10.33 5.00
C THR A 77 -18.87 10.14 5.45
N ALA A 78 -17.92 10.35 4.53
CA ALA A 78 -16.49 10.33 4.83
C ALA A 78 -15.87 11.69 4.52
N VAL A 79 -15.14 12.27 5.47
CA VAL A 79 -14.37 13.49 5.27
C VAL A 79 -12.90 13.13 5.18
N VAL A 80 -12.29 13.41 4.04
CA VAL A 80 -10.85 13.20 3.79
C VAL A 80 -10.14 14.53 3.90
N GLN A 81 -9.12 14.60 4.74
CA GLN A 81 -8.26 15.77 4.87
C GLN A 81 -6.92 15.49 4.17
N PHE A 82 -6.57 16.34 3.20
CA PHE A 82 -5.32 16.24 2.44
C PHE A 82 -4.23 17.09 3.08
N GLY A 83 -3.08 16.47 3.35
CA GLY A 83 -2.03 17.08 4.17
C GLY A 83 -1.27 18.23 3.50
N GLN A 84 -1.29 18.31 2.16
CA GLN A 84 -0.44 19.29 1.45
C GLN A 84 -0.98 20.72 1.55
N ASN A 85 -2.30 20.91 1.57
CA ASN A 85 -2.92 22.24 1.46
C ASN A 85 -4.03 22.48 2.50
N GLY A 86 -4.27 21.55 3.43
CA GLY A 86 -5.39 21.64 4.38
C GLY A 86 -6.77 21.45 3.73
N THR A 87 -6.83 21.13 2.44
CA THR A 87 -8.05 20.83 1.70
C THR A 87 -8.76 19.64 2.33
N ALA A 88 -10.07 19.76 2.54
CA ALA A 88 -10.91 18.65 2.96
C ALA A 88 -11.96 18.37 1.87
N VAL A 89 -12.22 17.10 1.62
CA VAL A 89 -13.28 16.64 0.71
C VAL A 89 -14.27 15.80 1.51
N GLU A 90 -15.55 16.12 1.37
CA GLU A 90 -16.63 15.33 1.90
C GLU A 90 -17.20 14.42 0.81
N VAL A 91 -17.13 13.11 1.05
CA VAL A 91 -17.72 12.07 0.21
C VAL A 91 -19.07 11.70 0.83
N GLN A 92 -20.15 12.00 0.12
CA GLN A 92 -21.53 11.77 0.57
C GLN A 92 -21.93 10.30 0.44
N ALA A 93 -23.13 9.94 0.89
CA ALA A 93 -23.64 8.58 0.87
C ALA A 93 -23.72 7.99 -0.54
N ASN A 94 -23.57 6.67 -0.65
CA ASN A 94 -23.66 5.90 -1.90
C ASN A 94 -22.75 6.44 -3.03
N SER A 95 -21.57 6.94 -2.67
CA SER A 95 -20.62 7.53 -3.62
C SER A 95 -19.40 6.64 -3.79
N ASP A 96 -18.79 6.70 -4.97
CA ASP A 96 -17.48 6.09 -5.27
C ASP A 96 -16.55 7.21 -5.73
N PHE A 97 -15.59 7.58 -4.88
CA PHE A 97 -14.73 8.75 -5.06
C PHE A 97 -13.28 8.34 -5.35
N SER A 98 -12.75 8.76 -6.49
CA SER A 98 -11.37 8.48 -6.92
C SER A 98 -10.40 9.58 -6.48
N ILE A 99 -9.45 9.23 -5.62
CA ILE A 99 -8.41 10.15 -5.14
C ILE A 99 -7.46 10.56 -6.27
N HIS A 100 -7.22 9.66 -7.21
CA HIS A 100 -6.35 9.90 -8.35
C HIS A 100 -6.93 10.98 -9.28
N GLU A 101 -8.20 10.82 -9.66
CA GLU A 101 -8.89 11.75 -10.56
C GLU A 101 -9.03 13.15 -9.93
N PHE A 102 -9.37 13.21 -8.65
CA PHE A 102 -9.45 14.48 -7.92
C PHE A 102 -8.11 15.22 -7.91
N ASN A 103 -7.01 14.51 -7.62
CA ASN A 103 -5.68 15.13 -7.60
C ASN A 103 -5.22 15.56 -8.99
N GLN A 104 -5.57 14.83 -10.06
CA GLN A 104 -5.26 15.25 -11.44
C GLN A 104 -6.00 16.54 -11.81
N GLN A 105 -7.26 16.68 -11.41
CA GLN A 105 -8.03 17.90 -11.64
C GLN A 105 -7.41 19.10 -10.91
N LEU A 106 -6.94 18.94 -9.67
CA LEU A 106 -6.27 20.01 -8.93
C LEU A 106 -4.94 20.45 -9.55
N GLN A 107 -4.23 19.55 -10.26
CA GLN A 107 -2.97 19.87 -10.92
C GLN A 107 -3.14 20.51 -12.30
N SER A 108 -4.38 20.61 -12.80
CA SER A 108 -4.69 21.21 -14.11
C SER A 108 -5.02 22.72 -14.06
N PHE A 109 -4.94 23.33 -12.88
CA PHE A 109 -5.10 24.76 -12.62
C PHE A 109 -3.76 25.39 -12.25
#